data_AF-A0A3L7NPW9-F1
#
_entry.id   AF-A0A3L7NPW9-F1
#
_cell.length_a   1.000
_cell.length_b   1.000
_cell.length_c   1.000
_cell.angle_alpha   90.00
_cell.angle_beta   90.00
_cell.angle_gamma   90.00
#
_symmetry.space_group_name_H-M   'P 1'
#
loop_
_entity.id
_entity.type
_entity.pdbx_description
1 polymer ?
#
loop_
_entity_poly.entity_id
_entity_poly.type
_entity_poly.pdbx_seq_one_letter_code
_entity_poly.pdbx_strand_id
1 'polypeptide(L)'
;MPPWYFLTGTPEDIEELRKSFGLYDRDPVVDRDKSQHAALIIAGNDRTNRIASMPSGAQFDDLKNTISRIAGNTHRQRYAWSAARLNYIKPLTPVE
;
A
#
# COMPACT_ATOMS: atom_id res chain seq x y z
N MET A 1 0.79 3.47 -22.06
CA MET A 1 0.65 3.81 -20.62
C MET A 1 1.28 5.18 -20.40
N PRO A 2 0.79 5.99 -19.45
CA PRO A 2 1.49 7.23 -19.08
C PRO A 2 2.92 6.92 -18.60
N PRO A 3 3.87 7.86 -18.76
CA PRO A 3 5.26 7.66 -18.36
C PRO A 3 5.40 7.58 -16.83
N TRP A 4 6.43 6.87 -16.38
CA TRP A 4 6.85 6.85 -14.98
C TRP A 4 7.83 8.00 -14.74
N TYR A 5 7.58 8.76 -13.66
CA TYR A 5 8.46 9.84 -13.25
C TYR A 5 9.19 9.44 -11.97
N PHE A 6 10.50 9.67 -11.96
CA PHE A 6 11.31 9.62 -10.75
C PHE A 6 11.31 11.01 -10.15
N LEU A 7 10.56 11.18 -9.06
CA LEU A 7 10.45 12.45 -8.34
C LEU A 7 11.43 12.45 -7.17
N THR A 8 12.03 13.60 -6.92
CA THR A 8 12.89 13.89 -5.77
C THR A 8 12.64 15.34 -5.32
N GLY A 9 13.20 15.74 -4.19
CA GLY A 9 13.00 17.07 -3.61
C GLY A 9 14.07 17.43 -2.60
N THR A 10 13.85 18.54 -1.88
CA THR A 10 14.70 18.89 -0.74
C THR A 10 14.52 17.88 0.40
N PRO A 11 15.48 17.75 1.33
CA PRO A 11 15.31 16.92 2.53
C PRO A 11 14.03 17.26 3.30
N GLU A 12 13.68 18.54 3.38
CA GLU A 12 12.49 19.05 4.05
C GLU A 12 11.21 18.60 3.34
N ASP A 13 11.14 18.71 2.01
CA ASP A 13 9.98 18.26 1.22
C ASP A 13 9.76 16.75 1.35
N ILE A 14 10.85 15.98 1.29
CA ILE A 14 10.80 14.51 1.43
C ILE A 14 10.30 14.14 2.83
N GLU A 15 10.76 14.85 3.86
CA GLU A 15 10.36 14.62 5.24
C GLU A 15 8.88 14.97 5.49
N GLU A 16 8.40 16.08 4.92
CA GLU A 16 6.99 16.46 4.98
C GLU A 16 6.11 15.41 4.31
N LEU A 17 6.47 14.97 3.09
CA LEU A 17 5.75 13.94 2.34
C LEU A 17 5.70 12.62 3.12
N ARG A 18 6.82 12.23 3.71
CA ARG A 18 6.93 11.01 4.50
C ARG A 18 6.00 11.07 5.71
N LYS A 19 5.97 12.19 6.43
CA LYS A 19 5.06 12.40 7.57
C LYS A 19 3.59 12.46 7.15
N SER A 20 3.26 13.10 6.03
CA SER A 20 1.87 13.20 5.56
C SER A 20 1.29 11.84 5.19
N PHE A 21 2.13 10.89 4.75
CA PHE A 21 1.73 9.51 4.49
C PHE A 21 1.87 8.57 5.69
N GLY A 22 2.26 9.08 6.86
CA GLY A 22 2.46 8.26 8.06
C GLY A 22 3.67 7.33 7.98
N LEU A 23 4.63 7.63 7.11
CA LEU A 23 5.84 6.82 6.88
C LEU A 23 6.97 7.15 7.87
N TYR A 24 6.66 7.24 9.15
CA TYR A 24 7.62 7.60 10.19
C TYR A 24 7.47 6.73 11.42
N ASP A 25 8.58 6.55 12.13
CA ASP A 25 8.57 5.95 13.46
C ASP A 25 8.25 7.03 14.50
N ARG A 26 7.49 6.66 15.53
CA ARG A 26 7.17 7.57 16.64
C ARG A 26 8.38 7.84 17.52
N ASP A 27 9.32 6.92 17.59
CA ASP A 27 10.61 7.14 18.25
C ASP A 27 11.53 7.93 17.30
N PRO A 28 11.87 9.19 17.61
CA PRO A 28 12.69 10.01 16.74
C PRO A 28 14.12 9.49 16.59
N VAL A 29 14.61 8.62 17.48
CA VAL A 29 15.94 7.99 17.34
C VAL A 29 15.89 6.91 16.27
N VAL A 30 14.87 6.04 16.30
CA VAL A 30 14.64 5.00 15.29
C VAL A 30 14.33 5.64 13.94
N ASP A 31 13.49 6.67 13.92
CA ASP A 31 13.10 7.37 12.70
C ASP A 31 14.26 8.05 11.98
N ARG A 32 15.26 8.52 12.74
CA ARG A 32 16.50 9.10 12.19
C ARG A 32 17.45 8.06 11.60
N ASP A 33 17.33 6.80 12.00
CA ASP A 33 18.12 5.72 11.42
C ASP A 33 17.56 5.28 10.06
N LYS A 34 18.18 5.79 9.00
CA LYS A 34 17.80 5.49 7.61
C LYS A 34 17.92 4.00 7.25
N SER A 35 18.64 3.19 8.03
CA SER A 35 18.69 1.75 7.82
C SER A 35 17.36 1.05 8.17
N GLN A 36 16.52 1.69 8.99
CA GLN A 36 15.19 1.20 9.36
C GLN A 36 14.10 1.62 8.37
N HIS A 37 14.42 2.44 7.36
CA HIS A 37 13.44 2.93 6.40
C HIS A 37 13.09 1.83 5.39
N ALA A 38 11.84 1.37 5.42
CA ALA A 38 11.34 0.36 4.49
C ALA A 38 11.02 0.98 3.12
N ALA A 39 11.35 0.25 2.06
CA ALA A 39 10.90 0.59 0.71
C ALA A 39 9.42 0.23 0.55
N LEU A 40 8.58 1.23 0.30
CA LEU A 40 7.12 1.09 0.22
C LEU A 40 6.59 1.58 -1.13
N ILE A 41 5.52 0.93 -1.58
CA ILE A 41 4.67 1.38 -2.68
C ILE A 41 3.39 1.91 -2.07
N ILE A 42 3.05 3.16 -2.40
CA ILE A 42 1.79 3.79 -2.01
C ILE A 42 0.92 3.95 -3.25
N ALA A 43 -0.32 3.46 -3.18
CA ALA A 43 -1.31 3.63 -4.22
C ALA A 43 -2.54 4.34 -3.65
N GLY A 44 -2.99 5.39 -4.34
CA GLY A 44 -4.14 6.18 -3.94
C GLY A 44 -5.11 6.44 -5.08
N ASN A 45 -6.35 6.75 -4.74
CA ASN A 45 -7.36 7.27 -5.66
C ASN A 45 -8.10 8.43 -5.01
N ASP A 46 -7.74 9.62 -5.48
CA ASP A 46 -8.23 10.91 -5.01
C ASP A 46 -9.76 11.02 -5.07
N ARG A 47 -10.37 10.59 -6.17
CA ARG A 47 -11.85 10.59 -6.34
C ARG A 47 -12.58 9.85 -5.22
N THR A 48 -11.94 8.84 -4.64
CA THR A 48 -12.54 8.01 -3.58
C THR A 48 -11.94 8.27 -2.21
N ASN A 49 -10.93 9.15 -2.13
CA ASN A 49 -10.11 9.41 -0.96
C ASN A 49 -9.65 8.12 -0.26
N ARG A 50 -9.13 7.17 -1.06
CA ARG A 50 -8.60 5.90 -0.56
C ARG A 50 -7.13 5.80 -0.88
N ILE A 51 -6.38 5.28 0.08
CA ILE A 51 -4.96 5.05 -0.03
C ILE A 51 -4.60 3.71 0.62
N ALA A 52 -3.53 3.08 0.13
CA ALA A 52 -2.91 1.93 0.77
C ALA A 52 -1.40 1.96 0.53
N SER A 53 -0.67 1.41 1.50
CA SER A 53 0.76 1.17 1.44
C SER A 53 1.04 -0.33 1.38
N MET A 54 2.15 -0.68 0.75
CA MET A 54 2.61 -2.05 0.64
C MET A 54 4.15 -2.10 0.60
N PRO A 55 4.78 -3.21 1.03
CA PRO A 55 6.21 -3.44 0.80
C PRO A 55 6.54 -3.48 -0.70
N SER A 56 7.67 -2.88 -1.09
CA SER A 56 8.14 -2.95 -2.48
C SER A 56 8.44 -4.37 -2.97
N GLY A 57 8.75 -5.29 -2.04
CA GLY A 57 8.97 -6.71 -2.31
C GLY A 57 7.70 -7.57 -2.34
N ALA A 58 6.50 -6.98 -2.32
CA ALA A 58 5.26 -7.73 -2.40
C ALA A 58 5.13 -8.49 -3.72
N GLN A 59 4.46 -9.65 -3.69
CA GLN A 59 4.22 -10.43 -4.90
C GLN A 59 3.32 -9.67 -5.86
N PHE A 60 3.48 -9.93 -7.17
CA PHE A 60 2.74 -9.21 -8.21
C PHE A 60 1.21 -9.30 -8.02
N ASP A 61 0.70 -10.47 -7.63
CA ASP A 61 -0.74 -10.64 -7.40
C ASP A 61 -1.25 -9.84 -6.20
N ASP A 62 -0.47 -9.75 -5.12
CA ASP A 62 -0.82 -8.92 -3.96
C ASP A 62 -0.87 -7.44 -4.34
N LEU A 63 0.09 -6.98 -5.15
CA LEU A 63 0.15 -5.62 -5.69
C LEU A 63 -1.04 -5.32 -6.60
N LYS A 64 -1.27 -6.16 -7.60
CA LYS A 64 -2.39 -6.04 -8.53
C LYS A 64 -3.72 -6.01 -7.80
N ASN A 65 -3.92 -6.89 -6.83
CA ASN A 65 -5.18 -7.00 -6.08
C ASN A 65 -5.38 -5.78 -5.17
N THR A 66 -4.35 -5.34 -4.47
CA THR A 66 -4.42 -4.15 -3.61
C THR A 66 -4.69 -2.89 -4.41
N ILE A 67 -3.96 -2.66 -5.51
CA ILE A 67 -4.18 -1.52 -6.40
C ILE A 67 -5.60 -1.57 -6.99
N SER A 68 -6.06 -2.73 -7.46
CA SER A 68 -7.42 -2.86 -8.01
C SER A 68 -8.49 -2.55 -6.95
N ARG A 69 -8.28 -2.98 -5.71
CA ARG A 69 -9.18 -2.75 -4.58
C ARG A 69 -9.25 -1.28 -4.17
N ILE A 70 -8.09 -0.62 -4.12
CA ILE A 70 -7.94 0.73 -3.55
C ILE A 70 -8.10 1.80 -4.62
N ALA A 71 -7.40 1.64 -5.73
CA ALA A 71 -7.35 2.63 -6.81
C ALA A 71 -8.29 2.34 -7.99
N GLY A 72 -8.94 1.16 -8.01
CA GLY A 72 -9.90 0.80 -9.06
C GLY A 72 -11.09 1.75 -9.17
N ASN A 73 -11.48 2.09 -10.40
CA ASN A 73 -12.55 3.05 -10.65
C ASN A 73 -13.95 2.43 -10.77
N THR A 74 -14.02 1.11 -10.95
CA THR A 74 -15.28 0.37 -11.07
C THR A 74 -15.62 -0.42 -9.80
N HIS A 75 -16.90 -0.75 -9.61
CA HIS A 75 -17.32 -1.65 -8.53
C HIS A 75 -16.64 -3.03 -8.67
N ARG A 76 -16.56 -3.56 -9.90
CA ARG A 76 -15.91 -4.85 -10.17
C ARG A 76 -14.44 -4.86 -9.76
N GLN A 77 -13.65 -3.86 -10.14
CA GLN A 77 -12.23 -3.79 -9.73
C GLN A 77 -12.07 -3.78 -8.20
N ARG A 78 -12.98 -3.09 -7.50
CA ARG A 78 -12.91 -2.94 -6.05
C ARG A 78 -13.40 -4.15 -5.25
N TYR A 79 -14.37 -4.90 -5.79
CA TYR A 79 -15.12 -5.91 -5.03
C TYR A 79 -15.23 -7.28 -5.69
N ALA A 80 -14.70 -7.49 -6.90
CA ALA A 80 -14.80 -8.80 -7.58
C ALA A 80 -14.10 -9.92 -6.80
N TRP A 81 -13.03 -9.61 -6.07
CA TRP A 81 -12.27 -10.61 -5.32
C TRP A 81 -12.86 -10.96 -3.94
N SER A 82 -13.70 -10.09 -3.36
CA SER A 82 -14.40 -10.39 -2.10
C SER A 82 -15.40 -11.55 -2.24
N ALA A 83 -16.00 -11.73 -3.42
CA ALA A 83 -16.89 -12.85 -3.68
C ALA A 83 -16.14 -14.19 -3.85
N ALA A 84 -14.91 -14.16 -4.37
CA ALA A 84 -14.10 -15.37 -4.57
C ALA A 84 -13.43 -15.87 -3.27
N ARG A 85 -13.10 -14.98 -2.33
CA ARG A 85 -12.45 -15.34 -1.05
C ARG A 85 -13.37 -16.10 -0.08
N LEU A 86 -14.68 -15.90 -0.17
CA LEU A 86 -15.66 -16.70 0.61
C LEU A 86 -15.58 -18.20 0.28
N ASN A 87 -15.12 -18.55 -0.93
CA ASN A 87 -14.95 -19.95 -1.35
C ASN A 87 -13.55 -20.52 -1.07
N TYR A 88 -12.61 -19.71 -0.55
CA TYR A 88 -11.23 -20.12 -0.27
C TYR A 88 -10.87 -20.02 1.22
N ILE A 89 -11.86 -19.92 2.10
CA ILE A 89 -11.66 -20.21 3.53
C ILE A 89 -11.75 -21.73 3.65
N LYS A 90 -10.59 -22.40 3.72
CA LYS A 90 -10.53 -23.78 4.21
C LYS A 90 -11.16 -23.75 5.61
N PRO A 91 -12.16 -24.59 5.93
CA PRO A 91 -12.70 -24.63 7.28
C PRO A 91 -11.53 -24.86 8.24
N LEU A 92 -11.49 -24.08 9.33
CA LEU A 92 -10.59 -24.37 10.43
C LEU A 92 -10.85 -25.83 10.82
N THR A 93 -9.82 -26.67 10.73
CA THR A 93 -9.92 -28.04 11.22
C THR A 93 -10.32 -27.97 12.69
N PRO A 94 -11.33 -28.72 13.14
CA PRO A 94 -11.67 -28.77 14.56
C PRO A 94 -10.41 -29.14 15.33
N VAL A 95 -10.08 -28.35 16.34
CA VAL A 95 -9.09 -28.75 17.35
C VAL A 95 -9.82 -29.77 18.22
N GLU A 96 -9.35 -31.01 18.21
CA GLU A 96 -9.83 -32.08 19.10
C GLU A 96 -9.52 -31.76 20.57
#